data_AF-A0A0P9DNA2-F1
#
_entry.id   AF-A0A0P9DNA2-F1
#
_cell.length_a   1.000
_cell.length_b   1.000
_cell.length_c   1.000
_cell.angle_alpha   90.00
_cell.angle_beta   90.00
_cell.angle_gamma   90.00
#
_symmetry.space_group_name_H-M   'P 1'
#
loop_
_entity.id
_entity.type
_entity.pdbx_description
1 polymer ?
#
loop_
_entity_poly.entity_id
_entity_poly.type
_entity_poly.pdbx_seq_one_letter_code
_entity_poly.pdbx_strand_id
1 'polypeptide(L)'
;MVSIMNEALELEAGQRVLEIGAGSGWHASTIAEVVAPTDTPKEEWGHVYTVEIVPELAGFARKNIERAGYGDRVTVIYGDGSEGHPEKAPYDRILVTAAAPDVPKPLIEQLKTGGVLVVPVGGIYLYQTLIRIRKRNGKIFEENLGGVAFVPLVGRYGYKL
;
A
#
# COMPACT_ATOMS: atom_id res chain seq x y z
N MET A 1 -1.37 -7.70 12.27
CA MET A 1 -1.74 -6.52 11.47
C MET A 1 -1.57 -6.77 9.97
N VAL A 2 -0.38 -7.16 9.49
CA VAL A 2 -0.12 -7.52 8.08
C VAL A 2 -1.21 -8.41 7.47
N SER A 3 -1.48 -9.57 8.07
CA SER A 3 -2.51 -10.51 7.58
C SER A 3 -3.91 -9.91 7.52
N ILE A 4 -4.31 -9.11 8.53
CA ILE A 4 -5.63 -8.46 8.56
C ILE A 4 -5.76 -7.48 7.41
N MET A 5 -4.71 -6.71 7.11
CA MET A 5 -4.71 -5.77 6.00
C MET A 5 -4.70 -6.48 4.65
N ASN A 6 -3.99 -7.60 4.50
CA ASN A 6 -4.01 -8.40 3.26
C ASN A 6 -5.41 -8.98 2.98
N GLU A 7 -6.08 -9.51 4.00
CA GLU A 7 -7.47 -9.95 3.89
C GLU A 7 -8.42 -8.79 3.55
N ALA A 8 -8.23 -7.64 4.22
CA ALA A 8 -9.05 -6.45 3.97
C ALA A 8 -8.88 -5.90 2.55
N LEU A 9 -7.70 -6.09 1.94
CA LEU A 9 -7.41 -5.72 0.56
C LEU A 9 -8.12 -6.65 -0.44
N GLU A 10 -8.61 -7.84 -0.08
CA GLU A 10 -9.25 -8.75 -1.05
C GLU A 10 -8.32 -9.01 -2.25
N LEU A 11 -7.07 -9.42 -1.96
CA LEU A 11 -6.01 -9.63 -2.95
C LEU A 11 -6.32 -10.81 -3.87
N GLU A 12 -5.99 -10.68 -5.15
CA GLU A 12 -6.09 -11.75 -6.15
C GLU A 12 -4.87 -11.74 -7.08
N ALA A 13 -4.60 -12.88 -7.71
CA ALA A 13 -3.56 -13.00 -8.73
C ALA A 13 -3.76 -11.99 -9.87
N GLY A 14 -2.66 -11.46 -10.41
CA GLY A 14 -2.67 -10.49 -11.52
C GLY A 14 -2.90 -9.04 -11.11
N GLN A 15 -3.21 -8.76 -9.83
CA GLN A 15 -3.49 -7.40 -9.38
C GLN A 15 -2.25 -6.52 -9.27
N ARG A 16 -2.40 -5.24 -9.64
CA ARG A 16 -1.39 -4.21 -9.39
C ARG A 16 -1.65 -3.53 -8.05
N VAL A 17 -0.67 -3.58 -7.16
CA VAL A 17 -0.79 -3.08 -5.79
C VAL A 17 0.18 -1.94 -5.55
N LEU A 18 -0.29 -0.87 -4.91
CA LEU A 18 0.55 0.19 -4.36
C LEU A 18 0.59 0.07 -2.83
N GLU A 19 1.79 -0.03 -2.27
CA GLU A 19 2.03 0.11 -0.83
C GLU A 19 2.71 1.45 -0.56
N ILE A 20 2.25 2.14 0.48
CA ILE A 20 2.87 3.35 1.01
C ILE A 20 3.47 3.04 2.38
N GLY A 21 4.79 3.12 2.47
CA GLY A 21 5.60 2.76 3.65
C GLY A 21 6.25 1.38 3.50
N ALA A 22 7.30 1.29 2.67
CA ALA A 22 7.99 0.02 2.44
C ALA A 22 8.60 -0.56 3.73
N GLY A 23 9.16 0.29 4.60
CA GLY A 23 9.82 -0.12 5.83
C GLY A 23 10.91 -1.17 5.59
N SER A 24 10.62 -2.42 5.96
CA SER A 24 11.54 -3.56 5.76
C SER A 24 11.39 -4.26 4.41
N GLY A 25 10.33 -3.99 3.65
CA GLY A 25 9.91 -4.73 2.45
C GLY A 25 9.09 -5.99 2.73
N TRP A 26 8.82 -6.30 4.00
CA TRP A 26 8.11 -7.52 4.40
C TRP A 26 6.68 -7.56 3.88
N HIS A 27 5.90 -6.52 4.12
CA HIS A 27 4.47 -6.51 3.77
C HIS A 27 4.28 -6.54 2.24
N ALA A 28 5.02 -5.72 1.47
CA ALA A 28 5.11 -5.87 0.01
C ALA A 28 5.38 -7.29 -0.47
N SER A 29 6.33 -8.01 0.16
CA SER A 29 6.66 -9.38 -0.21
C SER A 29 5.51 -10.36 0.07
N THR A 30 4.79 -10.19 1.19
CA THR A 30 3.59 -11.01 1.47
C THR A 30 2.46 -10.77 0.47
N ILE A 31 2.33 -9.55 -0.06
CA ILE A 31 1.35 -9.22 -1.11
C ILE A 31 1.77 -9.87 -2.42
N ALA A 32 3.07 -9.83 -2.75
CA ALA A 32 3.62 -10.42 -3.97
C ALA A 32 3.35 -11.93 -4.08
N GLU A 33 3.37 -12.67 -2.96
CA GLU A 33 3.01 -14.09 -2.93
C GLU A 33 1.56 -14.36 -3.39
N VAL A 34 0.65 -13.40 -3.23
CA VAL A 34 -0.75 -13.55 -3.65
C VAL A 34 -0.96 -13.04 -5.07
N VAL A 35 -0.39 -11.88 -5.41
CA VAL A 35 -0.66 -11.24 -6.70
C VAL A 35 0.23 -11.77 -7.84
N ALA A 36 1.38 -12.34 -7.51
CA ALA A 36 2.36 -12.92 -8.44
C ALA A 36 2.88 -14.28 -7.90
N PRO A 37 2.00 -15.28 -7.74
CA PRO A 37 2.35 -16.56 -7.17
C PRO A 37 3.26 -17.36 -8.13
N THR A 38 4.23 -18.09 -7.58
CA THR A 38 5.29 -18.70 -8.40
C THR A 38 4.84 -19.93 -9.19
N ASP A 39 3.65 -20.45 -8.90
CA ASP A 39 3.02 -21.57 -9.61
C ASP A 39 2.14 -21.14 -10.78
N THR A 40 2.05 -19.83 -11.08
CA THR A 40 1.37 -19.30 -12.28
C THR A 40 2.37 -18.75 -13.32
N PRO A 41 2.00 -18.71 -14.61
CA PRO A 41 2.83 -18.11 -15.64
C PRO A 41 3.17 -16.65 -15.33
N LYS A 42 4.41 -16.22 -15.60
CA LYS A 42 4.88 -14.85 -15.31
C LYS A 42 4.06 -13.78 -16.04
N GLU A 43 3.45 -14.13 -17.16
CA GLU A 43 2.59 -13.26 -17.97
C GLU A 43 1.28 -12.91 -17.25
N GLU A 44 0.88 -13.71 -16.26
CA GLU A 44 -0.32 -13.51 -15.44
C GLU A 44 -0.01 -12.82 -14.10
N TRP A 45 1.26 -12.54 -13.83
CA TRP A 45 1.66 -11.93 -12.56
C TRP A 45 1.17 -10.49 -12.43
N GLY A 46 0.68 -10.18 -11.24
CA GLY A 46 0.54 -8.82 -10.76
C GLY A 46 1.88 -8.21 -10.42
N HIS A 47 1.85 -7.03 -9.79
CA HIS A 47 3.08 -6.38 -9.34
C HIS A 47 2.82 -5.48 -8.15
N VAL A 48 3.76 -5.47 -7.21
CA VAL A 48 3.72 -4.58 -6.04
C VAL A 48 4.69 -3.43 -6.23
N TYR A 49 4.17 -2.21 -6.16
CA TYR A 49 4.97 -0.99 -6.08
C TYR A 49 4.92 -0.51 -4.64
N THR A 50 6.06 -0.33 -3.99
CA THR A 50 6.12 0.15 -2.60
C THR A 50 6.93 1.43 -2.51
N VAL A 51 6.36 2.48 -1.91
CA VAL A 51 6.98 3.80 -1.78
C VAL A 51 7.48 4.00 -0.36
N GLU A 52 8.70 4.48 -0.21
CA GLU A 52 9.32 4.79 1.07
C GLU A 52 9.95 6.18 1.06
N ILE A 53 9.65 6.98 2.09
CA ILE A 53 10.08 8.38 2.20
C ILE A 53 11.46 8.52 2.85
N VAL A 54 11.91 7.52 3.61
CA VAL A 54 13.24 7.51 4.22
C VAL A 54 14.23 6.79 3.28
N PRO A 55 15.25 7.49 2.72
CA PRO A 55 16.16 6.90 1.72
C PRO A 55 16.85 5.62 2.20
N GLU A 56 17.27 5.58 3.46
CA GLU A 56 17.96 4.45 4.07
C GLU A 56 17.03 3.23 4.17
N LEU A 57 15.75 3.44 4.51
CA LEU A 57 14.74 2.38 4.55
C LEU A 57 14.37 1.90 3.15
N ALA A 58 14.28 2.80 2.16
CA ALA A 58 14.07 2.39 0.77
C ALA A 58 15.21 1.48 0.28
N GLY A 59 16.47 1.82 0.62
CA GLY A 59 17.62 0.97 0.35
C GLY A 59 17.59 -0.36 1.12
N PHE A 60 17.18 -0.34 2.38
CA PHE A 60 17.04 -1.53 3.23
C PHE A 60 15.97 -2.49 2.70
N ALA A 61 14.77 -1.99 2.39
CA ALA A 61 13.67 -2.75 1.80
C ALA A 61 14.10 -3.40 0.49
N ARG A 62 14.74 -2.64 -0.41
CA ARG A 62 15.23 -3.17 -1.70
C ARG A 62 16.18 -4.35 -1.50
N LYS A 63 17.15 -4.22 -0.59
CA LYS A 63 18.09 -5.31 -0.28
C LYS A 63 17.38 -6.55 0.28
N ASN A 64 16.40 -6.37 1.17
CA ASN A 64 15.66 -7.49 1.74
C ASN A 64 14.80 -8.21 0.69
N ILE A 65 14.09 -7.45 -0.14
CA ILE A 65 13.24 -7.95 -1.24
C ILE A 65 14.08 -8.76 -2.23
N GLU A 66 15.22 -8.22 -2.67
CA GLU A 66 16.14 -8.91 -3.58
C GLU A 66 16.67 -10.21 -2.96
N ARG A 67 17.18 -10.14 -1.71
CA ARG A 67 17.72 -11.31 -1.00
C ARG A 67 16.67 -12.39 -0.78
N ALA A 68 15.40 -12.01 -0.63
CA ALA A 68 14.29 -12.93 -0.45
C ALA A 68 13.70 -13.45 -1.78
N GLY A 69 14.21 -13.01 -2.93
CA GLY A 69 13.79 -13.50 -4.26
C GLY A 69 12.51 -12.85 -4.81
N TYR A 70 12.21 -11.62 -4.41
CA TYR A 70 11.03 -10.86 -4.84
C TYR A 70 11.35 -9.70 -5.80
N GLY A 71 12.60 -9.53 -6.23
CA GLY A 71 13.03 -8.40 -7.07
C GLY A 71 12.31 -8.28 -8.41
N ASP A 72 11.77 -9.38 -8.94
CA ASP A 72 10.96 -9.38 -10.17
C ASP A 72 9.45 -9.17 -9.93
N ARG A 73 9.00 -9.15 -8.67
CA ARG A 73 7.59 -9.03 -8.26
C ARG A 73 7.28 -7.76 -7.47
N VAL A 74 8.32 -7.12 -6.91
CA VAL A 74 8.20 -5.93 -6.07
C VAL A 74 9.20 -4.86 -6.52
N THR A 75 8.71 -3.63 -6.72
CA THR A 75 9.56 -2.46 -7.01
C THR A 75 9.50 -1.47 -5.86
N VAL A 76 10.67 -1.12 -5.30
CA VAL A 76 10.81 -0.10 -4.25
C VAL A 76 11.12 1.26 -4.87
N ILE A 77 10.25 2.23 -4.62
CA ILE A 77 10.37 3.63 -5.01
C ILE A 77 10.76 4.47 -3.79
N TYR A 78 11.74 5.35 -3.96
CA TYR A 78 12.03 6.39 -2.98
C TYR A 78 11.19 7.64 -3.32
N GLY A 79 10.40 8.14 -2.37
CA GLY A 79 9.59 9.34 -2.58
C GLY A 79 8.50 9.55 -1.54
N ASP A 80 7.72 10.61 -1.74
CA ASP A 80 6.57 10.92 -0.90
C ASP A 80 5.36 10.06 -1.29
N GLY A 81 5.13 9.00 -0.53
CA GLY A 81 4.02 8.09 -0.80
C GLY A 81 2.63 8.67 -0.55
N SER A 82 2.50 9.81 0.14
CA SER A 82 1.20 10.49 0.27
C SER A 82 0.70 11.04 -1.08
N GLU A 83 1.59 11.22 -2.05
CA GLU A 83 1.27 11.57 -3.44
C GLU A 83 0.97 10.33 -4.31
N GLY A 84 1.11 9.13 -3.75
CA GLY A 84 1.01 7.86 -4.48
C GLY A 84 2.18 7.63 -5.44
N HIS A 85 1.90 6.92 -6.54
CA HIS A 85 2.87 6.71 -7.61
C HIS A 85 2.14 6.73 -8.96
N PRO A 86 1.94 7.92 -9.57
CA PRO A 86 1.10 8.09 -10.75
C PRO A 86 1.62 7.39 -12.00
N GLU A 87 2.93 7.15 -12.11
CA GLU A 87 3.55 6.53 -13.30
C GLU A 87 3.05 5.10 -13.57
N LYS A 88 2.57 4.40 -12.54
CA LYS A 88 2.04 3.03 -12.64
C LYS A 88 0.58 2.92 -12.23
N ALA A 89 -0.06 4.05 -11.94
CA ALA A 89 -1.50 4.12 -11.78
C ALA A 89 -2.23 3.73 -13.09
N PRO A 90 -3.49 3.29 -13.03
CA PRO A 90 -4.27 3.08 -11.81
C PRO A 90 -4.00 1.71 -11.16
N TYR A 91 -4.26 1.61 -9.85
CA TYR A 91 -4.03 0.41 -9.03
C TYR A 91 -5.33 -0.34 -8.72
N ASP A 92 -5.24 -1.67 -8.68
CA ASP A 92 -6.33 -2.53 -8.20
C ASP A 92 -6.48 -2.41 -6.68
N ARG A 93 -5.36 -2.29 -5.99
CA ARG A 93 -5.27 -2.25 -4.53
C ARG A 93 -4.28 -1.21 -4.06
N ILE A 94 -4.61 -0.49 -3.00
CA ILE A 94 -3.71 0.46 -2.37
C ILE A 94 -3.69 0.20 -0.86
N LEU A 95 -2.49 0.18 -0.29
CA LEU A 95 -2.26 -0.03 1.13
C LEU A 95 -1.38 1.09 1.68
N VAL A 96 -1.71 1.60 2.86
CA VAL A 96 -0.85 2.53 3.59
C VAL A 96 -0.49 1.91 4.93
N THR A 97 0.81 1.79 5.23
CA THR A 97 1.33 1.19 6.47
C THR A 97 1.80 2.25 7.47
N ALA A 98 1.26 3.47 7.34
CA ALA A 98 1.45 4.61 8.22
C ALA A 98 0.13 5.37 8.38
N ALA A 99 -0.11 5.97 9.54
CA ALA A 99 -1.35 6.67 9.84
C ALA A 99 -1.38 8.05 9.19
N ALA A 100 -2.44 8.32 8.42
CA ALA A 100 -2.68 9.61 7.79
C ALA A 100 -3.66 10.47 8.60
N PRO A 101 -3.59 11.81 8.51
CA PRO A 101 -4.59 12.69 9.14
C PRO A 101 -5.99 12.54 8.52
N ASP A 102 -6.04 12.22 7.23
CA ASP A 102 -7.21 11.89 6.43
C ASP A 102 -6.75 10.97 5.29
N VAL A 103 -7.68 10.33 4.58
CA VAL A 103 -7.35 9.51 3.42
C VAL A 103 -6.75 10.39 2.32
N PRO A 104 -5.49 10.15 1.90
CA PRO A 104 -4.86 11.00 0.88
C PRO A 104 -5.61 10.94 -0.46
N LYS A 105 -6.10 12.10 -0.91
CA LYS A 105 -6.84 12.23 -2.17
C LYS A 105 -6.12 11.64 -3.39
N PRO A 106 -4.79 11.80 -3.57
CA PRO A 106 -4.08 11.19 -4.70
C PRO A 106 -4.22 9.67 -4.75
N LEU A 107 -4.30 9.01 -3.61
CA LEU A 107 -4.47 7.55 -3.54
C LEU A 107 -5.87 7.14 -4.02
N ILE A 108 -6.92 7.88 -3.65
CA ILE A 108 -8.28 7.65 -4.15
C ILE A 108 -8.36 7.87 -5.67
N GLU A 109 -7.66 8.90 -6.18
CA GLU A 109 -7.61 9.22 -7.60
C GLU A 109 -6.89 8.13 -8.41
N GLN A 110 -5.81 7.56 -7.86
CA GLN A 110 -5.03 6.48 -8.47
C GLN A 110 -5.67 5.09 -8.31
N LEU A 111 -6.73 4.95 -7.51
CA LEU A 111 -7.47 3.69 -7.35
C LEU A 111 -8.42 3.45 -8.54
N LYS A 112 -8.38 2.24 -9.12
CA LYS A 112 -9.33 1.82 -10.16
C LYS A 112 -10.77 1.80 -9.66
N THR A 113 -11.73 1.93 -10.57
CA THR A 113 -13.10 1.48 -10.28
C THR A 113 -13.08 -0.04 -10.04
N GLY A 114 -13.71 -0.48 -8.96
CA GLY A 114 -13.61 -1.84 -8.43
C GLY A 114 -12.46 -2.02 -7.43
N GLY A 115 -11.57 -1.03 -7.26
CA GLY A 115 -10.42 -1.13 -6.39
C GLY A 115 -10.73 -0.96 -4.90
N VAL A 116 -9.80 -1.45 -4.07
CA VAL A 116 -9.83 -1.38 -2.60
C VAL A 116 -8.61 -0.62 -2.08
N LEU A 117 -8.83 0.33 -1.16
CA LEU A 117 -7.77 1.04 -0.44
C LEU A 117 -7.90 0.75 1.06
N VAL A 118 -6.79 0.43 1.72
CA VAL A 118 -6.74 0.23 3.18
C VAL A 118 -5.72 1.19 3.78
N VAL A 119 -6.14 1.99 4.76
CA VAL A 119 -5.33 3.06 5.36
C VAL A 119 -5.69 3.27 6.84
N PRO A 120 -4.71 3.36 7.75
CA PRO A 120 -4.93 3.88 9.09
C PRO A 120 -5.16 5.39 9.04
N VAL A 121 -6.24 5.87 9.65
CA VAL A 121 -6.60 7.30 9.72
C VAL A 121 -6.81 7.70 11.18
N GLY A 122 -6.20 8.81 11.59
CA GLY A 122 -6.39 9.37 12.93
C GLY A 122 -5.15 10.07 13.45
N GLY A 123 -5.33 10.89 14.49
CA GLY A 123 -4.30 11.79 15.02
C GLY A 123 -3.05 11.08 15.57
N ILE A 124 -1.87 11.70 15.41
CA ILE A 124 -0.58 11.24 15.95
C ILE A 124 -0.62 10.97 17.47
N TYR A 125 -1.38 11.79 18.20
CA TYR A 125 -1.54 11.72 19.66
C TYR A 125 -2.92 11.20 20.10
N LEU A 126 -3.70 10.70 19.16
CA LEU A 126 -5.08 10.23 19.35
C LEU A 126 -5.21 8.79 18.87
N TYR A 127 -6.42 8.24 18.98
CA TYR A 127 -6.75 6.94 18.42
C TYR A 127 -6.72 6.98 16.88
N GLN A 128 -6.29 5.88 16.28
CA GLN A 128 -6.31 5.68 14.83
C GLN A 128 -7.28 4.53 14.51
N THR A 129 -7.92 4.63 13.36
CA THR A 129 -8.87 3.64 12.85
C THR A 129 -8.34 3.09 11.55
N LEU A 130 -8.40 1.78 11.37
CA LEU A 130 -8.14 1.16 10.06
C LEU A 130 -9.37 1.35 9.18
N ILE A 131 -9.22 2.12 8.11
CA ILE A 131 -10.29 2.43 7.16
C ILE A 131 -10.08 1.63 5.89
N ARG A 132 -11.16 1.02 5.39
CA ARG A 132 -11.23 0.41 4.07
C ARG A 132 -12.15 1.22 3.17
N ILE A 133 -11.63 1.59 2.01
CA ILE A 133 -12.35 2.26 0.94
C ILE A 133 -12.56 1.29 -0.23
N ARG A 134 -13.78 1.25 -0.75
CA ARG A 134 -14.08 0.63 -2.04
C ARG A 134 -14.59 1.66 -3.02
N LYS A 135 -14.03 1.67 -4.23
CA LYS A 135 -14.47 2.57 -5.30
C LYS A 135 -15.37 1.80 -6.26
N ARG A 136 -16.65 2.13 -6.34
CA ARG A 136 -17.61 1.46 -7.23
C ARG A 136 -18.47 2.50 -7.96
N ASN A 137 -18.57 2.40 -9.28
CA ASN A 137 -19.38 3.29 -10.12
C ASN A 137 -19.12 4.79 -9.84
N GLY A 138 -17.85 5.16 -9.68
CA GLY A 138 -17.44 6.54 -9.35
C GLY A 138 -17.73 6.99 -7.92
N LYS A 139 -18.30 6.14 -7.06
CA LYS A 139 -18.59 6.42 -5.65
C LYS A 139 -17.57 5.74 -4.74
N ILE A 140 -17.35 6.36 -3.57
CA ILE A 140 -16.49 5.85 -2.51
C ILE A 140 -17.38 5.32 -1.39
N PHE A 141 -17.08 4.10 -0.94
CA PHE A 141 -17.71 3.45 0.20
C PHE A 141 -16.65 3.20 1.26
N GLU A 142 -16.85 3.77 2.44
CA GLU A 142 -15.92 3.69 3.57
C GLU A 142 -16.43 2.70 4.61
N GLU A 143 -15.51 1.94 5.19
CA GLU A 143 -15.77 0.96 6.24
C GLU A 143 -14.70 1.05 7.33
N ASN A 144 -15.14 1.13 8.58
CA ASN A 144 -14.27 1.12 9.76
C ASN A 144 -13.99 -0.33 10.18
N LEU A 145 -12.71 -0.71 10.18
CA LEU A 145 -12.24 -2.06 10.53
C LEU A 145 -11.68 -2.18 11.96
N GLY A 146 -11.81 -1.13 12.77
CA GLY A 146 -11.40 -1.11 14.18
C GLY A 146 -10.15 -0.28 14.45
N GLY A 147 -9.79 -0.20 15.74
CA GLY A 147 -8.69 0.63 16.24
C GLY A 147 -7.31 0.02 15.96
N VAL A 148 -6.34 0.88 15.63
CA VAL A 148 -4.94 0.50 15.33
C VAL A 148 -3.95 1.55 15.86
N ALA A 149 -2.66 1.25 15.79
CA ALA A 149 -1.58 2.17 16.11
C ALA A 149 -0.41 1.97 15.13
N PHE A 150 -0.16 2.99 14.31
CA PHE A 150 0.89 3.08 13.31
C PHE A 150 1.68 4.38 13.46
N VAL A 151 2.90 4.38 12.93
CA VAL A 151 3.72 5.59 12.77
C VAL A 151 3.03 6.60 11.84
N PRO A 152 3.30 7.91 11.97
CA PRO A 152 2.67 8.91 11.12
C PRO A 152 3.13 8.82 9.66
N LEU A 153 2.18 8.94 8.73
CA LEU A 153 2.45 9.21 7.32
C LEU A 153 2.88 10.66 7.19
N VAL A 154 4.18 10.90 6.98
CA VAL A 154 4.72 12.24 6.70
C VAL A 154 4.71 12.47 5.19
N GLY A 155 4.32 13.66 4.74
CA GLY A 155 4.31 13.99 3.32
C GLY A 155 3.39 15.16 2.95
N ARG A 156 3.26 15.46 1.64
CA ARG A 156 2.43 16.51 1.07
C ARG A 156 0.97 16.40 1.51
N TYR A 157 0.42 15.20 1.47
CA TYR A 157 -0.95 14.85 1.89
C TYR A 157 -0.98 14.07 3.22
N GLY A 158 0.14 14.06 3.94
CA GLY A 158 0.27 13.49 5.28
C GLY A 158 0.47 14.56 6.34
N TYR A 159 1.07 14.16 7.46
CA TYR A 159 1.48 15.07 8.53
C TYR A 159 2.66 15.96 8.14
N LYS A 160 2.65 17.19 8.67
CA LYS A 160 3.78 18.14 8.63
C LYS A 160 4.48 18.08 9.99
N LEU A 161 5.55 17.29 10.06
CA LEU A 161 6.37 17.11 11.25
C LEU A 161 7.74 17.73 11.04
#